data_AF-A0A2N3G2X7-F1
#
_entry.id   AF-A0A2N3G2X7-F1
#
_cell.length_a   1.000
_cell.length_b   1.000
_cell.length_c   1.000
_cell.angle_alpha   90.00
_cell.angle_beta   90.00
_cell.angle_gamma   90.00
#
_symmetry.space_group_name_H-M   'P 1'
#
loop_
_entity.id
_entity.type
_entity.pdbx_description
1 polymer ?
#
loop_
_entity_poly.entity_id
_entity_poly.type
_entity_poly.pdbx_seq_one_letter_code
_entity_poly.pdbx_strand_id
1 'polypeptide(L)'
;MPPRRRIDREAGMAALKAWAASAADGPTTATAVRFTLEELAACAPGHSLEVRVPPYGATQCIDGPRHTRGTPPGVVETEPTTWLRLATGVTTWEDAMKAGLVRASGERATLAGLLPLIPEEPS
;
A
#
# COMPACT_ATOMS: atom_id res chain seq x y z
N MET A 1 -15.16 -9.37 -10.16
CA MET A 1 -14.75 -10.40 -9.17
C MET A 1 -13.46 -9.90 -8.54
N PRO A 2 -13.42 -9.64 -7.23
CA PRO A 2 -12.17 -9.23 -6.59
C PRO A 2 -11.12 -10.33 -6.83
N PRO A 3 -9.85 -9.97 -7.08
CA PRO A 3 -8.80 -10.97 -7.22
C PRO A 3 -8.79 -11.85 -5.97
N ARG A 4 -8.70 -13.18 -6.17
CA ARG A 4 -8.61 -14.15 -5.08
C ARG A 4 -7.36 -13.80 -4.25
N ARG A 5 -7.55 -13.43 -2.97
CA ARG A 5 -6.45 -13.10 -2.05
C ARG A 5 -5.39 -14.20 -2.12
N ARG A 6 -4.13 -13.84 -2.40
CA ARG A 6 -3.05 -14.82 -2.49
C ARG A 6 -2.42 -15.05 -1.12
N ILE A 7 -2.45 -14.04 -0.26
CA ILE A 7 -2.03 -14.15 1.14
C ILE A 7 -3.26 -14.37 2.01
N ASP A 8 -3.21 -15.43 2.83
CA ASP A 8 -4.23 -15.68 3.83
C ASP A 8 -4.33 -14.51 4.82
N ARG A 9 -5.55 -14.11 5.20
CA ARG A 9 -5.77 -12.91 6.02
C ARG A 9 -5.17 -13.08 7.42
N GLU A 10 -5.25 -14.27 8.02
CA GLU A 10 -4.69 -14.55 9.33
C GLU A 10 -3.16 -14.45 9.28
N ALA A 11 -2.54 -15.07 8.28
CA ALA A 11 -1.09 -14.98 8.07
C ALA A 11 -0.62 -13.53 7.81
N GLY A 12 -1.36 -12.78 6.98
CA GLY A 12 -1.06 -11.38 6.69
C GLY A 12 -1.14 -10.48 7.93
N MET A 13 -2.19 -10.65 8.74
CA MET A 13 -2.35 -9.92 10.00
C MET A 13 -1.29 -10.31 11.04
N ALA A 14 -0.92 -11.59 11.12
CA ALA A 14 0.15 -12.05 12.00
C ALA A 14 1.51 -11.42 11.63
N ALA A 15 1.84 -11.37 10.33
CA ALA A 15 3.05 -10.73 9.85
C ALA A 15 3.05 -9.21 10.14
N LEU A 16 1.91 -8.54 9.94
CA LEU A 16 1.78 -7.11 10.22
C LEU A 16 1.95 -6.79 11.72
N LYS A 17 1.36 -7.61 12.60
CA LYS A 17 1.55 -7.49 14.07
C LYS A 17 3.00 -7.75 14.48
N ALA A 18 3.65 -8.76 13.91
CA ALA A 18 5.04 -9.06 14.18
C ALA A 18 5.98 -7.93 13.75
N TRP A 19 5.71 -7.30 12.59
CA TRP A 19 6.41 -6.11 12.14
C TRP A 19 6.17 -4.89 13.03
N ALA A 20 4.96 -4.67 13.53
CA ALA A 20 4.67 -3.55 14.42
C ALA A 20 5.33 -3.70 15.80
N ALA A 21 5.45 -4.94 16.30
CA ALA A 21 5.98 -5.21 17.64
C ALA A 21 7.52 -5.11 17.75
N SER A 22 8.26 -5.32 16.65
CA SER A 22 9.73 -5.36 16.67
C SER A 22 10.34 -5.13 15.29
N ALA A 23 11.67 -5.01 15.21
CA ALA A 23 12.39 -5.04 13.94
C ALA A 23 12.23 -6.43 13.27
N ALA A 24 11.14 -6.59 12.51
CA ALA A 24 10.83 -7.80 11.80
C ALA A 24 11.92 -8.15 10.77
N ASP A 25 12.11 -9.45 10.57
CA ASP A 25 13.01 -9.93 9.53
C ASP A 25 12.48 -9.63 8.11
N GLY A 26 13.36 -9.82 7.11
CA GLY A 26 13.01 -9.58 5.71
C GLY A 26 11.77 -10.34 5.23
N PRO A 27 11.60 -11.64 5.53
CA PRO A 27 10.41 -12.41 5.16
C PRO A 27 9.11 -11.91 5.79
N THR A 28 9.12 -11.54 7.07
CA THR A 28 7.94 -10.99 7.77
C THR A 28 7.55 -9.66 7.16
N THR A 29 8.53 -8.79 6.93
CA THR A 29 8.32 -7.49 6.26
C THR A 29 7.76 -7.68 4.84
N ALA A 30 8.31 -8.62 4.07
CA ALA A 30 7.82 -8.93 2.73
C ALA A 30 6.36 -9.39 2.73
N THR A 31 5.99 -10.24 3.69
CA THR A 31 4.63 -10.75 3.83
C THR A 31 3.66 -9.64 4.21
N ALA A 32 4.01 -8.80 5.20
CA ALA A 32 3.20 -7.66 5.62
C ALA A 32 2.98 -6.65 4.47
N VAL A 33 4.04 -6.34 3.70
CA VAL A 33 3.95 -5.43 2.55
C VAL A 33 3.04 -6.00 1.47
N ARG A 34 3.25 -7.24 1.06
CA ARG A 34 2.43 -7.86 0.01
C ARG A 34 0.97 -7.99 0.43
N PHE A 35 0.72 -8.35 1.69
CA PHE A 35 -0.62 -8.43 2.24
C PHE A 35 -1.34 -7.07 2.19
N THR A 36 -0.70 -6.02 2.70
CA THR A 36 -1.30 -4.67 2.69
C THR A 36 -1.46 -4.10 1.27
N LEU A 37 -0.60 -4.45 0.32
CA LEU A 37 -0.80 -4.13 -1.10
C LEU A 37 -1.99 -4.87 -1.72
N GLU A 38 -2.25 -6.13 -1.32
CA GLU A 38 -3.45 -6.85 -1.73
C GLU A 38 -4.71 -6.22 -1.12
N GLU A 39 -4.66 -5.79 0.15
CA GLU A 39 -5.78 -5.09 0.78
C GLU A 39 -6.09 -3.75 0.11
N LEU A 40 -5.07 -2.98 -0.32
CA LEU A 40 -5.28 -1.75 -1.10
C LEU A 40 -6.04 -2.04 -2.40
N ALA A 41 -5.60 -3.03 -3.18
CA ALA A 41 -6.23 -3.40 -4.43
C ALA A 41 -7.64 -3.99 -4.25
N ALA A 42 -7.91 -4.64 -3.12
CA ALA A 42 -9.23 -5.11 -2.77
C ALA A 42 -10.17 -3.97 -2.35
N CYS A 43 -9.65 -2.98 -1.60
CA CYS A 43 -10.41 -1.81 -1.14
C CYS A 43 -10.73 -0.84 -2.29
N ALA A 44 -9.77 -0.57 -3.15
CA ALA A 44 -9.87 0.34 -4.29
C ALA A 44 -9.43 -0.38 -5.57
N PRO A 45 -10.26 -1.28 -6.15
CA PRO A 45 -9.90 -2.02 -7.35
C PRO A 45 -9.77 -1.07 -8.55
N GLY A 46 -8.75 -1.28 -9.38
CA GLY A 46 -8.52 -0.51 -10.59
C GLY A 46 -7.10 -0.60 -11.10
N HIS A 47 -6.78 0.24 -12.09
CA HIS A 47 -5.52 0.17 -12.85
C HIS A 47 -4.97 1.55 -13.21
N SER A 48 -5.51 2.61 -12.62
CA SER A 48 -5.08 3.98 -12.90
C SER A 48 -3.95 4.47 -12.00
N LEU A 49 -3.72 3.78 -10.88
CA LEU A 49 -2.60 4.04 -9.97
C LEU A 49 -1.81 2.75 -9.71
N GLU A 50 -0.50 2.82 -9.87
CA GLU A 50 0.44 1.77 -9.46
C GLU A 50 1.17 2.19 -8.18
N VAL A 51 1.11 1.35 -7.15
CA VAL A 51 1.83 1.55 -5.89
C VAL A 51 2.98 0.55 -5.82
N ARG A 52 4.20 1.04 -5.61
CA ARG A 52 5.45 0.27 -5.58
C ARG A 52 6.11 0.35 -4.22
N VAL A 53 6.49 -0.80 -3.70
CA VAL A 53 7.19 -0.94 -2.42
C VAL A 53 8.39 -1.88 -2.61
N PRO A 54 9.48 -1.40 -3.25
CA PRO A 54 10.66 -2.21 -3.47
C PRO A 54 11.35 -2.60 -2.15
N PRO A 55 11.92 -3.81 -2.05
CA PRO A 55 11.99 -4.84 -3.09
C PRO A 55 10.79 -5.81 -3.10
N TYR A 56 9.76 -5.57 -2.27
CA TYR A 56 8.81 -6.61 -1.88
C TYR A 56 7.60 -6.77 -2.80
N GLY A 57 7.15 -5.71 -3.47
CA GLY A 57 6.06 -5.83 -4.43
C GLY A 57 5.53 -4.51 -4.98
N ALA A 58 4.51 -4.65 -5.82
CA ALA A 58 3.71 -3.54 -6.35
C ALA A 58 2.27 -4.01 -6.57
N THR A 59 1.33 -3.08 -6.58
CA THR A 59 -0.09 -3.34 -6.87
C THR A 59 -0.70 -2.23 -7.71
N GLN A 60 -1.77 -2.56 -8.43
CA GLN A 60 -2.59 -1.58 -9.13
C GLN A 60 -3.90 -1.37 -8.38
N CYS A 61 -4.32 -0.12 -8.27
CA CYS A 61 -5.51 0.29 -7.56
C CYS A 61 -6.12 1.54 -8.20
N ILE A 62 -7.27 1.94 -7.66
CA ILE A 62 -8.08 3.09 -8.08
C ILE A 62 -8.62 2.93 -9.49
N ASP A 63 -9.96 2.93 -9.59
CA ASP A 63 -10.63 2.92 -10.88
C ASP A 63 -10.43 4.25 -11.60
N GLY A 64 -10.41 4.20 -12.92
CA GLY A 64 -10.21 5.39 -13.72
C GLY A 64 -10.14 5.08 -15.20
N PRO A 65 -10.10 6.13 -16.03
CA PRO A 65 -10.09 5.96 -17.47
C PRO A 65 -8.89 5.13 -17.87
N ARG A 66 -9.16 4.08 -18.64
CA ARG A 66 -8.14 3.27 -19.29
C ARG A 66 -7.24 4.22 -20.05
N HIS A 67 -5.92 4.13 -19.86
CA HIS A 67 -4.98 5.10 -20.44
C HIS A 67 -5.29 5.35 -21.92
N THR A 68 -5.67 6.58 -22.23
CA THR A 68 -5.64 7.07 -23.60
C THR A 68 -4.20 7.37 -23.96
N ARG A 69 -3.81 7.10 -25.21
CA ARG A 69 -2.45 7.25 -25.71
C ARG A 69 -1.85 8.61 -25.28
N GLY A 70 -0.90 8.60 -24.34
CA GLY A 70 -0.16 9.80 -23.91
C GLY A 70 -0.07 10.03 -22.40
N THR A 71 -1.00 9.51 -21.58
CA THR A 71 -0.96 9.71 -20.12
C THR A 71 -0.58 8.40 -19.42
N PRO A 72 0.63 8.28 -18.84
CA PRO A 72 1.00 7.11 -18.05
C PRO A 72 0.14 6.99 -16.79
N PRO A 73 0.03 5.79 -16.19
CA PRO A 73 -0.62 5.64 -14.89
C PRO A 73 0.06 6.52 -13.86
N GLY A 74 -0.72 6.96 -12.87
CA GLY A 74 -0.11 7.50 -11.66
C GLY A 74 0.77 6.43 -11.03
N VAL A 75 1.92 6.83 -10.48
CA VAL A 75 2.83 5.95 -9.75
C VAL A 75 3.09 6.54 -8.38
N VAL A 76 2.97 5.71 -7.35
CA VAL A 76 3.40 6.00 -5.99
C VAL A 76 4.49 5.00 -5.62
N GLU A 77 5.64 5.48 -5.16
CA GLU A 77 6.74 4.64 -4.72
C GLU A 77 7.22 5.07 -3.32
N THR A 78 7.42 4.09 -2.44
CA THR A 78 7.95 4.32 -1.09
C THR A 78 8.66 3.07 -0.58
N GLU A 79 9.41 3.22 0.51
CA GLU A 79 10.11 2.10 1.15
C GLU A 79 9.16 1.24 2.03
N PRO A 80 9.54 -0.01 2.36
CA PRO A 80 8.69 -0.93 3.11
C PRO A 80 8.19 -0.40 4.45
N THR A 81 9.07 0.22 5.24
CA THR A 81 8.72 0.76 6.56
C THR A 81 7.71 1.89 6.44
N THR A 82 7.93 2.84 5.52
CA THR A 82 7.01 3.95 5.29
C THR A 82 5.66 3.45 4.78
N TRP A 83 5.64 2.48 3.86
CA TRP A 83 4.41 1.85 3.38
C TRP A 83 3.60 1.23 4.52
N LEU A 84 4.23 0.43 5.38
CA LEU A 84 3.52 -0.24 6.47
C LEU A 84 3.00 0.74 7.52
N ARG A 85 3.73 1.83 7.80
CA ARG A 85 3.26 2.92 8.67
C ARG A 85 2.04 3.64 8.08
N LEU A 86 2.00 3.84 6.76
CA LEU A 86 0.84 4.40 6.07
C LEU A 86 -0.35 3.44 6.10
N ALA A 87 -0.12 2.16 5.80
CA ALA A 87 -1.17 1.13 5.76
C ALA A 87 -1.84 0.89 7.12
N THR A 88 -1.10 1.12 8.21
CA THR A 88 -1.56 0.96 9.62
C THR A 88 -1.99 2.26 10.29
N GLY A 89 -1.74 3.42 9.66
CA GLY A 89 -2.14 4.72 10.20
C GLY A 89 -1.16 5.34 11.20
N VAL A 90 0.00 4.72 11.41
CA VAL A 90 1.11 5.28 12.21
C VAL A 90 1.65 6.59 11.62
N THR A 91 1.54 6.76 10.30
CA THR A 91 1.85 8.02 9.59
C THR A 91 0.72 8.33 8.63
N THR A 92 0.36 9.61 8.51
CA THR A 92 -0.64 10.06 7.53
C THR A 92 -0.05 10.19 6.13
N TRP A 93 -0.90 10.15 5.10
CA TRP A 93 -0.48 10.40 3.73
C TRP A 93 0.15 11.79 3.58
N GLU A 94 -0.48 12.81 4.16
CA GLU A 94 -0.01 14.20 4.08
C GLU A 94 1.37 14.37 4.72
N ASP A 95 1.62 13.75 5.87
CA ASP A 95 2.91 13.85 6.56
C ASP A 95 4.01 13.11 5.80
N ALA A 96 3.73 11.93 5.25
CA ALA A 96 4.69 11.19 4.45
C ALA A 96 5.08 11.94 3.16
N MET A 97 4.11 12.60 2.52
CA MET A 97 4.35 13.47 1.35
C MET A 97 5.19 14.70 1.74
N LYS A 98 4.83 15.40 2.83
CA LYS A 98 5.59 16.58 3.31
C LYS A 98 7.02 16.22 3.71
N ALA A 99 7.23 15.04 4.28
CA ALA A 99 8.55 14.54 4.68
C ALA A 99 9.37 13.98 3.50
N GLY A 100 8.81 13.91 2.29
CA GLY A 100 9.50 13.35 1.12
C GLY A 100 9.73 11.84 1.20
N LEU A 101 8.99 11.13 2.05
CA LEU A 101 9.08 9.67 2.22
C LEU A 101 8.35 8.89 1.11
N VAL A 102 7.50 9.60 0.35
CA VAL A 102 6.74 9.06 -0.76
C VAL A 102 7.06 9.85 -2.02
N ARG A 103 7.31 9.12 -3.11
CA ARG A 103 7.43 9.69 -4.46
C ARG A 103 6.13 9.43 -5.20
N ALA A 104 5.39 10.49 -5.52
CA ALA A 104 4.17 10.43 -6.32
C ALA A 104 4.41 11.10 -7.68
N SER A 105 4.03 10.43 -8.76
CA SER A 105 4.17 10.91 -10.14
C SER A 105 2.88 10.67 -10.91
N GLY A 106 2.39 11.70 -11.60
CA GLY A 106 1.11 11.69 -12.29
C GLY A 106 0.03 12.46 -11.54
N GLU A 107 -0.89 13.06 -12.30
CA GLU A 107 -1.86 14.05 -11.82
C GLU A 107 -2.82 13.53 -10.74
N ARG A 108 -3.02 12.20 -10.68
CA ARG A 108 -3.89 11.51 -9.72
C ARG A 108 -3.14 10.54 -8.80
N ALA A 109 -1.82 10.68 -8.65
CA ALA A 109 -1.03 9.81 -7.80
C ALA A 109 -1.20 10.16 -6.31
N THR A 110 -2.35 9.78 -5.74
CA THR A 110 -2.68 10.00 -4.33
C THR A 110 -3.36 8.79 -3.73
N LEU A 111 -3.03 8.50 -2.47
CA LEU A 111 -3.73 7.51 -1.63
C LEU A 111 -4.52 8.18 -0.49
N ALA A 112 -4.63 9.50 -0.50
CA ALA A 112 -5.42 10.24 0.49
C ALA A 112 -6.86 9.72 0.55
N GLY A 113 -7.37 9.48 1.76
CA GLY A 113 -8.71 8.92 1.98
C GLY A 113 -8.85 7.41 1.76
N LEU A 114 -7.80 6.72 1.29
CA LEU A 114 -7.75 5.25 1.23
C LEU A 114 -6.94 4.63 2.37
N LEU A 115 -6.22 5.44 3.14
CA LEU A 115 -5.37 5.03 4.25
C LEU A 115 -5.98 5.52 5.58
N PRO A 116 -5.83 4.76 6.68
CA PRO A 116 -5.19 3.45 6.76
C PRO A 116 -6.05 2.32 6.17
N LEU A 117 -5.40 1.23 5.75
CA LEU A 117 -6.07 0.02 5.23
C LEU A 117 -6.50 -0.91 6.36
N ILE A 118 -5.67 -0.96 7.40
CA ILE A 118 -5.91 -1.73 8.61
C ILE A 118 -6.02 -0.69 9.74
N PRO A 119 -7.23 -0.26 10.12
CA PRO A 119 -7.38 0.63 11.26
C PRO A 119 -6.87 -0.10 12.51
N GLU A 120 -6.14 0.60 13.38
CA GLU A 120 -5.85 0.06 14.70
C GLU A 120 -7.18 -0.24 15.39
N GLU A 121 -7.37 -1.48 15.84
CA GLU A 121 -8.50 -1.78 16.71
C GLU A 121 -8.31 -0.95 17.98
N PRO A 122 -9.31 -0.14 18.39
CA PRO A 122 -9.21 0.57 19.65
C PRO A 122 -9.06 -0.49 20.75
N SER A 123 -7.93 -0.47 21.45
CA SER A 123 -7.72 -1.23 22.69
C SER A 123 -8.72 -0.83 23.76
#